data_AF-A0A447TBH9-F1
#
_entry.id   AF-A0A447TBH9-F1
#
_cell.length_a   1.000
_cell.length_b   1.000
_cell.length_c   1.000
_cell.angle_alpha   90.00
_cell.angle_beta   90.00
_cell.angle_gamma   90.00
#
_symmetry.space_group_name_H-M   'P 1'
#
loop_
_entity.id
_entity.type
_entity.pdbx_description
1 polymer ?
#
loop_
_entity_poly.entity_id
_entity_poly.type
_entity_poly.pdbx_seq_one_letter_code
_entity_poly.pdbx_strand_id
1 'polypeptide(L)' 'MKSISASAKALDKMDRKILRILQKNGRIAMTELAEKVGLSTTPAPNG' A
#
# COMPACT_ATOMS: atom_id res chain seq x y z
N MET A 1 12.42 8.39 -27.78
CA MET A 1 12.74 7.87 -26.42
C MET A 1 11.79 8.52 -25.43
N LYS A 2 10.93 7.77 -24.73
CA LYS A 2 10.04 8.32 -23.69
C LYS A 2 10.81 8.36 -22.36
N SER A 3 10.99 9.55 -21.80
CA SER A 3 11.53 9.71 -20.45
C SER A 3 10.50 9.18 -19.45
N ILE A 4 10.90 8.17 -18.68
CA ILE A 4 10.12 7.74 -17.51
C ILE A 4 10.39 8.78 -16.43
N SER A 5 9.63 9.88 -16.44
CA SER A 5 9.55 10.78 -15.30
C SER A 5 8.90 9.97 -14.17
N ALA A 6 9.71 9.43 -13.27
CA ALA A 6 9.26 8.95 -11.98
C ALA A 6 8.80 10.18 -11.20
N SER A 7 7.59 10.67 -11.51
CA SER A 7 6.94 11.71 -10.75
C SER A 7 6.87 11.18 -9.31
N ALA A 8 7.58 11.83 -8.39
CA ALA A 8 7.60 11.49 -6.99
C ALA A 8 6.19 11.76 -6.42
N LYS A 9 5.29 10.80 -6.65
CA LYS A 9 3.91 10.89 -6.23
C LYS A 9 3.93 10.95 -4.71
N ALA A 10 3.33 12.01 -4.17
CA ALA A 10 3.23 12.18 -2.74
C ALA A 10 2.53 10.96 -2.14
N LEU A 11 3.15 10.38 -1.12
CA LEU A 11 2.54 9.27 -0.37
C LEU A 11 1.17 9.73 0.11
N ASP A 12 0.15 8.93 -0.15
CA ASP A 12 -1.19 9.23 0.33
C ASP A 12 -1.39 8.72 1.76
N LYS A 13 -2.61 8.81 2.27
CA LYS A 13 -2.92 8.36 3.64
C LYS A 13 -2.76 6.84 3.78
N MET A 14 -3.02 6.09 2.72
CA MET A 14 -2.92 4.64 2.69
C MET A 14 -1.46 4.20 2.70
N ASP A 15 -0.63 4.80 1.86
CA ASP A 15 0.80 4.53 1.83
C ASP A 15 1.45 4.75 3.20
N ARG A 16 1.14 5.89 3.84
CA ARG A 16 1.64 6.20 5.19
C ARG A 16 1.18 5.19 6.24
N LYS A 17 -0.04 4.65 6.09
CA LYS A 17 -0.58 3.62 7.00
C LYS A 17 0.16 2.30 6.82
N ILE A 18 0.38 1.86 5.58
CA ILE A 18 1.17 0.66 5.24
C ILE A 18 2.58 0.78 5.82
N LEU A 19 3.29 1.87 5.52
CA LEU A 19 4.65 2.09 5.99
C LEU A 19 4.73 2.08 7.52
N ARG A 20 3.77 2.69 8.22
CA ARG A 20 3.73 2.67 9.69
C ARG A 20 3.55 1.27 10.26
N ILE A 21 2.77 0.40 9.60
CA ILE A 21 2.58 -0.99 10.03
C ILE A 21 3.85 -1.79 9.77
N LEU A 22 4.44 -1.69 8.58
CA LEU A 22 5.66 -2.40 8.20
C LEU A 22 6.88 -1.98 9.04
N GLN A 23 7.00 -0.70 9.37
CA GLN A 23 8.05 -0.20 10.26
C GLN A 23 7.95 -0.80 11.67
N LYS A 24 6.74 -1.09 12.15
CA LYS A 24 6.52 -1.76 13.45
C LYS A 24 6.72 -3.27 13.38
N ASN A 25 6.29 -3.89 12.29
CA ASN A 25 6.43 -5.32 12.06
C ASN A 25 6.66 -5.62 10.57
N GLY A 26 7.93 -5.71 10.18
CA GLY A 26 8.30 -6.00 8.80
C GLY A 26 8.02 -7.44 8.34
N ARG A 27 7.63 -8.33 9.27
CA ARG A 27 7.29 -9.74 8.99
C ARG A 27 5.79 -10.01 9.06
N ILE A 28 4.95 -8.98 9.14
CA ILE A 28 3.50 -9.14 9.16
C ILE A 28 3.01 -9.89 7.91
N ALA A 29 2.06 -10.80 8.09
CA ALA A 29 1.44 -11.51 6.97
C ALA A 29 0.66 -10.53 6.08
N MET A 30 0.67 -10.77 4.77
CA MET A 30 -0.02 -9.89 3.81
C MET A 30 -1.52 -9.78 4.08
N THR A 31 -2.17 -10.89 4.47
CA THR A 31 -3.59 -10.92 4.85
C THR A 31 -3.87 -10.04 6.06
N GLU A 32 -3.03 -10.15 7.10
CA GLU A 32 -3.15 -9.32 8.30
C GLU A 32 -2.86 -7.84 8.00
N LEU A 33 -1.91 -7.53 7.12
CA LEU A 33 -1.66 -6.17 6.65
C LEU A 33 -2.90 -5.61 5.95
N ALA A 34 -3.49 -6.36 5.01
CA ALA A 34 -4.68 -5.99 4.25
C ALA A 34 -5.86 -5.66 5.19
N GLU A 35 -6.14 -6.53 6.16
CA GLU A 35 -7.15 -6.30 7.19
C GLU A 35 -6.88 -5.02 7.98
N LYS A 36 -5.65 -4.84 8.47
CA LYS A 36 -5.27 -3.63 9.23
C LYS A 36 -5.39 -2.35 8.39
N VAL A 37 -5.17 -2.41 7.09
CA VAL A 37 -5.31 -1.23 6.22
C VAL A 37 -6.75 -0.98 5.76
N GLY A 38 -7.66 -1.94 5.92
CA GLY A 38 -9.07 -1.84 5.53
C GLY A 38 -9.35 -2.40 4.13
N LEU A 39 -8.41 -3.18 3.58
CA LEU A 39 -8.60 -3.95 2.37
C LEU A 39 -9.21 -5.30 2.77
N SER A 40 -10.53 -5.35 2.90
CA SER A 40 -11.28 -6.61 2.93
C SER A 40 -11.20 -7.26 1.55
N THR A 41 -11.20 -8.59 1.49
CA THR A 41 -11.09 -9.45 0.30
C THR A 41 -12.22 -9.30 -0.74
N THR A 42 -13.00 -8.23 -0.68
CA THR A 42 -13.92 -7.86 -1.74
C THR A 42 -13.09 -7.54 -2.99
N PRO A 43 -13.32 -8.23 -4.12
CA PRO A 43 -12.51 -8.04 -5.31
C PRO A 43 -12.56 -6.56 -5.69
N ALA A 44 -11.37 -5.96 -5.88
CA ALA A 44 -11.28 -4.62 -6.45
C ALA A 44 -11.99 -4.64 -7.83
N PRO A 45 -13.02 -3.82 -8.07
CA PRO A 45 -13.61 -3.71 -9.39
C PRO A 45 -12.66 -2.89 -10.28
N ASN A 46 -11.82 -3.63 -11.02
CA ASN A 46 -11.15 -3.23 -12.27
C ASN A 46 -10.11 -2.11 -12.23
N GLY A 47 -9.21 -2.14 -13.23
CA GLY A 47 -8.27 -1.07 -13.56
C GLY A 47 -7.08 -1.60 -14.33
#